data_AF-A0A534WZP4-F1
#
_entry.id   AF-A0A534WZP4-F1
#
_cell.length_a   1.000
_cell.length_b   1.000
_cell.length_c   1.000
_cell.angle_alpha   90.00
_cell.angle_beta   90.00
_cell.angle_gamma   90.00
#
_symmetry.space_group_name_H-M   'P 1'
#
loop_
_entity.id
_entity.type
_entity.pdbx_description
1 polymer ?
#
loop_
_entity_poly.entity_id
_entity_poly.type
_entity_poly.pdbx_seq_one_letter_code
_entity_poly.pdbx_strand_id
1 'polypeptide(L)'
;MSMAGGVDIGAHEAGFPVSRCAKCRRDVLTHVHLDERGEERRCCLHCDAEIDPREVRWVEEEELDRIGYELASEEGFGCGRPGCGRGNCSNRR
;
A
#
# COMPACT_ATOMS: atom_id res chain seq x y z
N MET A 1 -15.43 5.44 -26.78
CA MET A 1 -15.77 5.64 -25.37
C MET A 1 -16.16 4.30 -24.78
N SER A 2 -15.33 3.79 -23.88
CA SER A 2 -15.69 2.97 -22.71
C SER A 2 -14.42 2.26 -22.23
N MET A 3 -13.84 2.82 -21.18
CA MET A 3 -12.74 2.24 -20.43
C MET A 3 -13.31 1.14 -19.54
N ALA A 4 -12.90 -0.10 -19.77
CA ALA A 4 -13.01 -1.18 -18.80
C ALA A 4 -11.59 -1.54 -18.36
N GLY A 5 -11.01 -0.69 -17.52
CA GLY A 5 -9.82 -1.03 -16.75
C GLY A 5 -10.23 -2.01 -15.66
N GLY A 6 -10.31 -3.29 -16.01
CA GLY A 6 -10.34 -4.36 -15.03
C GLY A 6 -8.96 -4.40 -14.39
N VAL A 7 -8.88 -3.98 -13.13
CA VAL A 7 -7.72 -4.31 -12.31
C VAL A 7 -7.80 -5.82 -12.14
N ASP A 8 -6.87 -6.54 -12.75
CA ASP A 8 -6.72 -7.97 -12.59
C ASP A 8 -6.43 -8.22 -11.09
N ILE A 9 -7.46 -8.53 -10.30
CA ILE A 9 -7.32 -8.96 -8.90
C ILE A 9 -6.90 -10.44 -8.95
N GLY A 10 -5.72 -10.67 -9.51
CA GLY A 10 -5.14 -11.98 -9.75
C GLY A 10 -3.73 -12.02 -9.20
N ALA A 11 -3.57 -11.95 -7.87
CA ALA A 11 -2.29 -12.25 -7.22
C ALA A 11 -2.45 -12.44 -5.69
N HIS A 12 -3.10 -13.50 -5.25
CA HIS A 12 -2.93 -13.96 -3.85
C HIS A 12 -1.60 -14.71 -3.62
N GLU A 13 -0.65 -14.60 -4.57
CA GLU A 13 0.74 -15.09 -4.43
C GLU A 13 1.77 -13.94 -4.47
N ALA A 14 1.34 -12.69 -4.62
CA ALA A 14 2.25 -11.54 -4.55
C ALA A 14 2.24 -11.00 -3.13
N GLY A 15 3.35 -11.14 -2.40
CA GLY A 15 3.48 -10.59 -1.05
C GLY A 15 3.28 -9.06 -0.98
N PHE A 16 3.61 -8.49 0.15
CA PHE A 16 3.44 -7.07 0.41
C PHE A 16 4.75 -6.31 0.21
N PRO A 17 4.77 -5.21 -0.59
CA PRO A 17 6.00 -4.51 -0.91
C PRO A 17 6.42 -3.59 0.25
N VAL A 18 7.47 -3.98 0.94
CA VAL A 18 8.04 -3.30 2.11
C VAL A 18 9.44 -2.77 1.80
N SER A 19 9.76 -1.60 2.34
CA SER A 19 11.13 -1.07 2.31
C SER A 19 11.42 -0.23 3.55
N ARG A 20 12.70 0.02 3.86
CA ARG A 20 13.09 0.87 4.99
C ARG A 20 13.11 2.33 4.57
N CYS A 21 12.12 3.11 5.01
CA CYS A 21 12.08 4.52 4.68
C CYS A 21 13.12 5.32 5.47
N ALA A 22 14.01 6.04 4.78
CA ALA A 22 15.03 6.89 5.41
C ALA A 22 14.42 8.02 6.27
N LYS A 23 13.26 8.56 5.89
CA LYS A 23 12.58 9.62 6.67
C LYS A 23 11.86 9.07 7.91
N CYS A 24 11.11 7.97 7.76
CA CYS A 24 10.41 7.35 8.88
C CYS A 24 11.33 6.53 9.80
N ARG A 25 12.53 6.15 9.31
CA ARG A 25 13.53 5.30 9.98
C ARG A 25 12.98 3.94 10.42
N ARG A 26 12.01 3.41 9.68
CA ARG A 26 11.38 2.11 9.92
C ARG A 26 11.00 1.43 8.62
N ASP A 27 10.68 0.16 8.72
CA ASP A 27 10.10 -0.61 7.61
C ASP A 27 8.66 -0.16 7.39
N VAL A 28 8.31 0.08 6.13
CA VAL A 28 7.02 0.64 5.71
C VAL A 28 6.53 -0.09 4.48
N LEU A 29 5.21 -0.18 4.35
CA LEU A 29 4.59 -0.49 3.06
C LEU A 29 4.89 0.63 2.06
N THR A 30 4.97 0.23 0.79
CA THR A 30 5.18 1.15 -0.33
C THR A 30 3.94 1.22 -1.22
N HIS A 31 3.73 2.37 -1.86
CA HIS A 31 2.69 2.58 -2.87
C HIS A 31 3.32 3.11 -4.17
N VAL A 32 2.58 3.00 -5.28
CA VAL A 32 3.01 3.54 -6.57
C VAL A 32 2.33 4.88 -6.83
N HIS A 33 3.13 5.88 -7.14
CA HIS A 33 2.69 7.18 -7.62
C HIS A 33 3.14 7.36 -9.07
N LEU A 34 2.24 7.85 -9.93
CA LEU A 34 2.59 8.23 -11.30
C LEU A 34 3.03 9.69 -11.31
N ASP A 35 4.23 9.97 -11.81
CA ASP A 35 4.69 11.34 -11.96
C ASP A 35 4.03 12.07 -13.15
N GLU A 36 4.42 13.32 -13.40
CA GLU A 36 3.86 14.16 -14.47
C GLU A 36 4.06 13.58 -15.88
N ARG A 37 4.98 12.62 -16.04
CA ARG A 37 5.26 11.93 -17.30
C ARG A 37 4.54 10.59 -17.38
N GLY A 38 3.84 10.19 -16.32
CA GLY A 38 3.19 8.89 -16.20
C GLY A 38 4.14 7.77 -15.76
N GLU A 39 5.33 8.09 -15.27
CA GLU A 39 6.30 7.08 -14.82
C GLU A 39 5.99 6.64 -13.38
N GLU A 40 6.07 5.34 -13.13
CA GLU A 40 5.82 4.77 -11.82
C GLU A 40 6.98 5.04 -10.85
N ARG A 41 6.65 5.60 -9.68
CA ARG A 41 7.56 5.79 -8.56
C ARG A 41 7.03 5.08 -7.33
N ARG A 42 7.91 4.33 -6.66
CA ARG A 42 7.58 3.72 -5.37
C ARG A 42 7.79 4.74 -4.27
N CYS A 43 6.80 4.92 -3.42
CA CYS A 43 6.80 5.90 -2.35
C CYS A 43 6.42 5.25 -1.02
N CYS A 44 6.92 5.82 0.08
CA CYS A 44 6.56 5.44 1.43
C CYS A 44 5.07 5.71 1.69
N LEU A 45 4.33 4.72 2.20
CA LEU A 45 2.91 4.87 2.53
C LEU A 45 2.62 5.95 3.59
N HIS A 46 3.58 6.28 4.44
CA HIS A 46 3.38 7.23 5.53
C HIS A 46 3.75 8.68 5.20
N CYS A 47 4.81 8.90 4.41
CA CYS A 47 5.37 10.24 4.22
C CYS A 47 5.62 10.60 2.77
N ASP A 48 5.26 9.71 1.83
CA ASP A 48 5.39 9.90 0.39
C ASP A 48 6.84 10.15 -0.08
N ALA A 49 7.83 9.84 0.77
CA ALA A 49 9.23 9.83 0.35
C ALA A 49 9.45 8.77 -0.71
N GLU A 50 10.18 9.12 -1.76
CA GLU A 50 10.60 8.18 -2.81
C GLU A 50 11.44 7.04 -2.21
N ILE A 51 11.18 5.83 -2.68
CA ILE A 51 11.82 4.58 -2.29
C ILE A 51 12.52 4.02 -3.52
N ASP A 52 13.78 3.60 -3.38
CA ASP A 52 14.49 2.89 -4.44
C ASP A 52 13.78 1.54 -4.71
N PRO A 53 13.29 1.28 -5.93
CA PRO A 53 12.64 0.02 -6.27
C PRO A 53 13.50 -1.22 -5.98
N ARG A 54 14.83 -1.09 -5.96
CA ARG A 54 15.78 -2.17 -5.64
C ARG A 54 15.83 -2.52 -4.15
N GLU A 55 15.41 -1.59 -3.29
CA GLU A 55 15.33 -1.80 -1.84
C GLU A 55 13.98 -2.36 -1.38
N VAL A 56 13.08 -2.65 -2.32
CA VAL A 56 11.76 -3.21 -2.01
C VAL A 56 11.87 -4.73 -1.88
N ARG A 57 11.44 -5.23 -0.73
CA ARG A 57 11.24 -6.65 -0.46
C ARG A 57 9.75 -6.97 -0.43
N TRP A 58 9.40 -8.16 -0.92
CA TRP A 58 8.04 -8.67 -0.86
C TRP A 58 7.95 -9.62 0.34
N VAL A 59 7.03 -9.35 1.25
CA VAL A 59 6.89 -10.11 2.51
C VAL A 59 5.49 -10.71 2.62
N GLU A 60 5.37 -11.82 3.33
CA GLU A 60 4.07 -12.44 3.60
C GLU A 60 3.32 -11.73 4.74
N GLU A 61 2.05 -12.09 4.94
CA GLU A 61 1.18 -11.52 5.97
C GLU A 61 1.77 -11.63 7.39
N GLU A 62 2.42 -12.75 7.73
CA GLU A 62 2.98 -12.94 9.07
C GLU A 62 4.13 -11.97 9.38
N GLU A 63 4.79 -11.44 8.37
CA GLU A 63 5.83 -10.42 8.54
C GLU A 63 5.25 -9.01 8.62
N LEU A 64 4.08 -8.77 8.01
CA LEU A 64 3.36 -7.50 8.14
C LEU A 64 3.00 -7.16 9.58
N ASP A 65 2.49 -8.14 10.32
CA ASP A 65 2.13 -7.97 11.73
C ASP A 65 3.34 -7.50 12.55
N ARG A 66 4.52 -8.08 12.28
CA ARG A 66 5.78 -7.73 12.95
C ARG A 66 6.25 -6.30 12.66
N ILE A 67 5.92 -5.75 11.49
CA ILE A 67 6.24 -4.36 11.13
C ILE A 67 5.10 -3.39 11.46
N GLY A 68 4.01 -3.88 12.06
CA GLY A 68 2.90 -3.09 12.59
C GLY A 68 1.78 -2.81 11.59
N TYR A 69 1.57 -3.70 10.61
CA TYR A 69 0.40 -3.69 9.74
C TYR A 69 -0.46 -4.93 10.01
N GLU A 70 -1.77 -4.71 10.15
CA GLU A 70 -2.76 -5.78 10.34
C GLU A 70 -3.71 -5.78 9.15
N LEU A 71 -4.02 -6.97 8.62
CA LEU A 71 -5.08 -7.13 7.64
C LEU A 71 -6.42 -7.18 8.38
N ALA A 72 -7.32 -6.26 8.06
CA ALA A 72 -8.67 -6.30 8.61
C ALA A 72 -9.43 -7.51 8.01
N SER A 73 -9.85 -8.45 8.85
CA SER A 73 -10.76 -9.50 8.45
C SER A 73 -12.18 -8.95 8.29
N GLU A 74 -12.90 -9.38 7.26
CA GLU A 74 -14.21 -8.83 6.87
C GLU A 74 -15.31 -8.97 7.94
N GLU A 75 -15.07 -9.75 9.01
CA GLU A 75 -16.04 -9.99 10.09
C GLU A 75 -15.88 -9.06 11.31
N GLY A 76 -14.90 -8.15 11.31
CA GLY A 76 -14.63 -7.30 12.47
C GLY A 76 -14.09 -5.94 12.08
N PHE A 77 -14.93 -4.92 12.27
CA PHE A 77 -14.57 -3.50 12.25
C PHE A 77 -14.35 -2.90 10.85
N GLY A 78 -15.45 -2.33 10.31
CA GLY A 78 -15.33 -1.06 9.62
C GLY A 78 -14.44 -0.13 10.46
N CYS A 79 -13.38 0.39 9.83
CA CYS A 79 -12.35 1.25 10.41
C CYS A 79 -12.92 2.00 11.63
N GLY A 80 -12.46 1.64 12.83
CA GLY A 80 -13.01 2.01 14.16
C GLY A 80 -13.03 3.50 14.50
N ARG A 81 -13.06 4.36 13.49
CA ARG A 81 -13.32 5.79 13.57
C ARG A 81 -14.78 6.03 13.13
N PRO A 82 -15.61 6.72 13.92
CA PRO A 82 -17.00 7.05 13.57
C PRO A 82 -17.10 8.11 12.45
N GLY A 83 -16.48 7.82 11.31
CA GLY A 83 -16.36 8.70 10.14
C GLY A 83 -15.76 8.04 8.90
N CYS A 84 -15.26 6.80 8.97
CA CYS A 84 -14.85 6.03 7.79
C CYS A 84 -16.07 5.35 7.13
N GLY A 85 -17.06 6.15 6.73
CA GLY A 85 -18.35 5.66 6.24
C GLY A 85 -18.39 5.16 4.80
N ARG A 86 -17.25 5.10 4.07
CA ARG A 86 -17.24 4.70 2.64
C ARG A 86 -15.90 4.17 2.14
N GLY A 87 -15.29 3.18 2.81
CA GLY A 87 -14.27 2.30 2.19
C GLY A 87 -13.21 2.96 1.29
N ASN A 88 -12.71 4.15 1.64
CA ASN A 88 -11.89 4.97 0.74
C ASN A 88 -10.40 4.92 1.08
N CYS A 89 -9.94 3.85 1.76
CA CYS A 89 -8.54 3.66 2.16
C CYS A 89 -7.56 3.51 0.97
N SER A 90 -8.05 3.63 -0.27
CA SER A 90 -7.27 3.49 -1.49
C SER A 90 -7.23 4.75 -2.36
N ASN A 91 -7.84 5.87 -1.96
CA ASN A 91 -7.88 7.07 -2.81
C ASN A 91 -7.70 8.37 -2.01
N ARG A 92 -6.55 9.04 -2.19
CA ARG A 92 -6.30 10.39 -1.70
C ARG A 92 -6.74 11.37 -2.80
N ARG A 93 -7.87 12.05 -2.58
CA ARG A 93 -8.21 13.26 -3.35
C ARG A 93 -7.35 14.42 -2.91
#